data_AF-A0AA39D134-F1
#
_entry.id   AF-A0AA39D134-F1
#
_cell.length_a   1.000
_cell.length_b   1.000
_cell.length_c   1.000
_cell.angle_alpha   90.00
_cell.angle_beta   90.00
_cell.angle_gamma   90.00
#
_symmetry.space_group_name_H-M   'P 1'
#
loop_
_entity.id
_entity.type
_entity.pdbx_description
1 polymer ?
#
loop_
_entity_poly.entity_id
_entity_poly.type
_entity_poly.pdbx_seq_one_letter_code
_entity_poly.pdbx_strand_id
1 'polypeptide(L)'
;MAGQKARRLAKELADIRADSETTVFAETVGDSLTHLRGTFKAPSGTPYEGGNYEVSIKIPNEYPFKPPVMKFVTKIWHPNISSVTGAICLDTLSTGWSPVLTIKAAMISLQSLLNSPEPKDPQDAVVAQQMIKDPKEFERQAKTWAVTYAGAPKSLIGESSGGSTAESIEKAEKASKEREAAANMAVYDGYNKDLIDRFVHMGFDVERVVEAFNYVGIDRNEGQDYELEEAYMGDITARLLERVKAAFRRAQAAKSSQNGSNDPLENDGQGETPVEIQTLTVDEELKIVEWGCSKMQDMGEAMNPRIPSHVVATAIQYLRRFYLTNSPMTYHPKQIIACALYLATKADHFYISLSKFVAELEDLTEDNVKAPEFLLLQGLRFTLDVRHPMKGLAGGHIEMNVMAEEGLLGNISTSTGSAKRIGQAADRAKKLLATAAQLTDAYFLYTPSQIWLAAMMVADKELVEIYLEQKLSQLQANDHGTVIKEKIVSTIVACAALLEAYRSPNDDASQRKEMRRIGKKLTVCQDPEKLDIVAVARAKAAEKREGEGSDTEKALKKRKLERERREKDGDVFGPELKDIQS
;
A
#
# COMPACT_ATOMS: atom_id res chain seq x y z
N MET A 1 -6.46 32.95 -11.54
CA MET A 1 -5.24 32.13 -11.33
C MET A 1 -4.12 32.87 -10.58
N ALA A 2 -3.38 33.81 -11.19
CA ALA A 2 -2.14 34.38 -10.62
C ALA A 2 -2.26 34.89 -9.15
N GLY A 3 -3.33 35.60 -8.81
CA GLY A 3 -3.54 36.14 -7.45
C GLY A 3 -3.72 35.07 -6.35
N GLN A 4 -4.25 33.88 -6.68
CA GLN A 4 -4.46 32.81 -5.70
C GLN A 4 -3.13 32.13 -5.34
N LYS A 5 -2.28 31.86 -6.34
CA LYS A 5 -0.90 31.38 -6.15
C LYS A 5 -0.10 32.36 -5.31
N ALA A 6 -0.11 33.64 -5.65
CA ALA A 6 0.61 34.68 -4.91
C ALA A 6 0.15 34.79 -3.44
N ARG A 7 -1.17 34.79 -3.19
CA ARG A 7 -1.74 34.84 -1.83
C ARG A 7 -1.37 33.60 -0.99
N ARG A 8 -1.32 32.41 -1.61
CA ARG A 8 -0.88 31.18 -0.96
C ARG A 8 0.62 31.22 -0.62
N LEU A 9 1.48 31.58 -1.57
CA LEU A 9 2.92 31.69 -1.35
C LEU A 9 3.27 32.73 -0.28
N ALA A 10 2.60 33.88 -0.29
CA ALA A 10 2.77 34.91 0.74
C ALA A 10 2.37 34.38 2.13
N LYS A 11 1.31 33.58 2.22
CA LYS A 11 0.93 32.91 3.48
C LYS A 11 1.98 31.88 3.90
N GLU A 12 2.39 30.96 3.02
CA GLU A 12 3.39 29.93 3.37
C GLU A 12 4.73 30.52 3.80
N LEU A 13 5.17 31.63 3.18
CA LEU A 13 6.37 32.36 3.60
C LEU A 13 6.20 33.08 4.94
N ALA A 14 5.00 33.58 5.24
CA ALA A 14 4.68 34.14 6.56
C ALA A 14 4.63 33.04 7.63
N ASP A 15 4.02 31.89 7.34
CA ASP A 15 3.94 30.72 8.23
C ASP A 15 5.34 30.11 8.51
N ILE A 16 6.27 30.20 7.55
CA ILE A 16 7.70 29.84 7.75
C ILE A 16 8.41 30.86 8.64
N ARG A 17 8.16 32.16 8.47
CA ARG A 17 8.80 33.24 9.26
C ARG A 17 8.26 33.37 10.69
N ALA A 18 7.01 32.97 10.91
CA ALA A 18 6.35 33.02 12.20
C ALA A 18 6.70 31.83 13.11
N ASP A 19 7.24 30.75 12.54
CA ASP A 19 7.66 29.58 13.29
C ASP A 19 9.11 29.75 13.82
N SER A 20 9.22 29.94 15.13
CA SER A 20 10.51 30.10 15.83
C SER A 20 11.20 28.79 16.21
N GLU A 21 10.54 27.63 16.04
CA GLU A 21 11.05 26.33 16.48
C GLU A 21 11.72 25.56 15.33
N THR A 22 11.26 25.78 14.10
CA THR A 22 11.81 25.08 12.93
C THR A 22 13.13 25.63 12.43
N THR A 23 14.06 24.72 12.10
CA THR A 23 15.39 25.03 11.56
C THR A 23 15.40 25.31 10.05
N VAL A 24 14.24 25.66 9.48
CA VAL A 24 13.99 25.82 8.04
C VAL A 24 13.56 27.25 7.74
N PHE A 25 14.26 27.92 6.84
CA PHE A 25 13.93 29.26 6.37
C PHE A 25 13.72 29.25 4.85
N ALA A 26 12.87 30.15 4.36
CA ALA A 26 12.66 30.37 2.93
C ALA A 26 12.43 31.86 2.63
N GLU A 27 13.14 32.38 1.65
CA GLU A 27 13.11 33.80 1.26
C GLU A 27 13.00 33.97 -0.26
N THR A 28 12.45 35.10 -0.72
CA THR A 28 12.33 35.43 -2.14
C THR A 28 13.67 35.89 -2.73
N VAL A 29 14.06 35.33 -3.87
CA VAL A 29 15.28 35.77 -4.59
C VAL A 29 14.93 36.93 -5.51
N GLY A 30 15.12 38.15 -5.00
CA GLY A 30 14.69 39.38 -5.68
C GLY A 30 13.17 39.55 -5.70
N ASP A 31 12.66 40.36 -6.62
CA ASP A 31 11.25 40.79 -6.65
C ASP A 31 10.26 39.72 -7.17
N SER A 32 10.71 38.49 -7.43
CA SER A 32 9.89 37.44 -8.03
C SER A 32 9.53 36.33 -7.04
N LEU A 33 8.23 36.21 -6.72
CA LEU A 33 7.63 35.08 -5.99
C LEU A 33 7.76 33.71 -6.69
N THR A 34 8.47 33.63 -7.82
CA THR A 34 8.69 32.39 -8.59
C THR A 34 9.99 31.67 -8.23
N HIS A 35 10.94 32.34 -7.59
CA HIS A 35 12.22 31.77 -7.17
C HIS A 35 12.47 32.11 -5.71
N LEU A 36 12.65 31.07 -4.89
CA LEU A 36 12.90 31.19 -3.46
C LEU A 36 14.24 30.52 -3.13
N ARG A 37 14.91 31.03 -2.11
CA ARG A 37 16.08 30.46 -1.47
C ARG A 37 15.62 29.84 -0.17
N GLY A 38 15.68 28.51 -0.09
CA GLY A 38 15.54 27.78 1.16
C GLY A 38 16.90 27.65 1.84
N THR A 39 16.95 27.77 3.16
CA THR A 39 18.13 27.41 3.96
C THR A 39 17.71 26.57 5.16
N PHE A 40 18.52 25.58 5.53
CA PHE A 40 18.25 24.75 6.70
C PHE A 40 19.52 24.21 7.36
N LYS A 41 19.43 23.89 8.65
CA LYS A 41 20.49 23.17 9.39
C LYS A 41 20.32 21.66 9.21
N ALA A 42 21.42 20.95 8.99
CA ALA A 42 21.39 19.49 8.98
C ALA A 42 21.04 18.91 10.37
N PRO A 43 20.34 17.76 10.44
CA PRO A 43 20.05 17.09 11.71
C PRO A 43 21.32 16.65 12.44
N SER A 44 21.27 16.65 13.77
CA SER A 44 22.31 16.06 14.63
C SER A 44 22.37 14.54 14.46
N GLY A 45 23.53 13.94 14.71
CA GLY A 45 23.78 12.51 14.49
C GLY A 45 24.06 12.12 13.03
N THR A 46 24.00 13.08 12.09
CA THR A 46 24.33 12.86 10.67
C THR A 46 25.77 13.29 10.36
N PRO A 47 26.42 12.77 9.30
CA PRO A 47 27.74 13.27 8.88
C PRO A 47 27.72 14.73 8.36
N TYR A 48 26.53 15.35 8.30
CA TYR A 48 26.31 16.72 7.88
C TYR A 48 26.11 17.70 9.06
N GLU A 49 26.13 17.19 10.30
CA GLU A 49 25.83 17.94 11.53
C GLU A 49 26.59 19.27 11.63
N GLY A 50 25.88 20.32 12.05
CA GLY A 50 26.42 21.67 12.16
C GLY A 50 26.56 22.42 10.81
N GLY A 51 26.34 21.75 9.68
CA GLY A 51 26.29 22.37 8.36
C GLY A 51 24.97 23.10 8.09
N ASN A 52 25.04 24.24 7.39
CA ASN A 52 23.90 24.95 6.83
C ASN A 52 23.83 24.72 5.32
N TYR A 53 22.68 24.28 4.82
CA TYR A 53 22.46 23.90 3.43
C TYR A 53 21.50 24.86 2.74
N GLU A 54 21.93 25.45 1.61
CA GLU A 54 21.12 26.30 0.74
C GLU A 54 20.51 25.48 -0.40
N VAL A 55 19.21 25.68 -0.64
CA VAL A 55 18.41 25.05 -1.68
C VAL A 55 17.75 26.14 -2.54
N SER A 56 17.94 26.07 -3.85
CA SER A 56 17.21 26.86 -4.84
C SER A 56 15.85 26.20 -5.09
N ILE A 57 14.77 26.94 -4.87
CA ILE A 57 13.39 26.48 -4.99
C ILE A 57 12.72 27.27 -6.12
N LYS A 58 12.31 26.61 -7.18
CA LYS A 58 11.60 27.23 -8.32
C LYS A 58 10.14 26.81 -8.32
N ILE A 59 9.23 27.78 -8.25
CA ILE A 59 7.79 27.56 -8.15
C ILE A 59 7.15 27.53 -9.55
N PRO A 60 6.73 26.35 -10.07
CA PRO A 60 6.12 26.24 -11.39
C PRO A 60 4.76 26.96 -11.47
N ASN A 61 4.26 27.23 -12.67
CA ASN A 61 3.00 27.96 -12.86
C ASN A 61 1.79 27.21 -12.29
N GLU A 62 1.88 25.89 -12.31
CA GLU A 62 0.89 24.91 -11.88
C GLU A 62 0.93 24.66 -10.35
N TYR A 63 1.83 25.30 -9.62
CA TYR A 63 1.86 25.21 -8.15
C TYR A 63 0.55 25.74 -7.54
N PRO A 64 -0.11 25.01 -6.63
CA PRO A 64 0.39 23.88 -5.83
C PRO A 64 0.14 22.47 -6.40
N PHE A 65 -0.47 22.35 -7.58
CA PHE A 65 -0.81 21.05 -8.18
C PHE A 65 0.40 20.29 -8.73
N LYS A 66 1.48 20.99 -9.09
CA LYS A 66 2.81 20.41 -9.30
C LYS A 66 3.77 20.82 -8.17
N PRO A 67 4.71 19.94 -7.76
CA PRO A 67 5.70 20.24 -6.73
C PRO A 67 6.62 21.39 -7.14
N PRO A 68 7.20 22.13 -6.17
CA PRO A 68 8.28 23.06 -6.45
C PRO A 68 9.53 22.29 -6.91
N VAL A 69 10.25 22.82 -7.90
CA VAL A 69 11.52 22.22 -8.35
C VAL A 69 12.62 22.68 -7.40
N MET A 70 13.11 21.77 -6.57
CA MET A 70 14.17 22.03 -5.59
C MET A 70 15.53 21.52 -6.08
N LYS A 71 16.60 22.22 -5.71
CA LYS A 71 17.97 21.91 -6.10
C LYS A 71 18.95 22.43 -5.05
N PHE A 72 19.87 21.59 -4.57
CA PHE A 72 20.92 22.03 -3.66
C PHE A 72 21.88 23.02 -4.36
N VAL A 73 22.13 24.15 -3.69
CA VAL A 73 23.15 25.14 -4.05
C VAL A 73 24.44 24.82 -3.30
N THR A 74 24.33 24.51 -2.00
CA THR A 74 25.44 23.96 -1.21
C THR A 74 25.78 22.55 -1.70
N LYS A 75 27.06 22.32 -2.04
CA LYS A 75 27.53 20.99 -2.42
C LYS A 75 27.45 20.02 -1.24
N ILE A 76 26.98 18.80 -1.51
CA ILE A 76 26.81 17.75 -0.51
C ILE A 76 27.23 16.39 -1.10
N TRP A 77 27.78 15.52 -0.25
CA TRP A 77 28.15 14.14 -0.60
C TRP A 77 27.06 13.21 -0.05
N HIS A 78 26.01 12.93 -0.84
CA HIS A 78 24.82 12.17 -0.42
C HIS A 78 24.29 11.30 -1.58
N PRO A 79 23.86 10.05 -1.37
CA PRO A 79 23.45 9.15 -2.46
C PRO A 79 22.24 9.62 -3.28
N ASN A 80 21.30 10.36 -2.68
CA ASN A 80 20.08 10.84 -3.34
C ASN A 80 20.20 12.30 -3.84
N ILE A 81 21.39 12.89 -3.79
CA ILE A 81 21.68 14.25 -4.27
C ILE A 81 22.95 14.23 -5.13
N SER A 82 22.86 14.71 -6.37
CA SER A 82 24.01 14.75 -7.29
C SER A 82 25.16 15.60 -6.74
N SER A 83 26.32 15.00 -6.51
CA SER A 83 27.53 15.69 -6.00
C SER A 83 28.06 16.78 -6.93
N VAL A 84 27.81 16.64 -8.23
CA VAL A 84 28.23 17.58 -9.29
C VAL A 84 27.19 18.67 -9.51
N THR A 85 25.91 18.31 -9.58
CA THR A 85 24.87 19.25 -10.04
C THR A 85 24.00 19.80 -8.93
N GLY A 86 23.87 19.14 -7.77
CA GLY A 86 22.91 19.46 -6.71
C GLY A 86 21.46 19.07 -7.03
N ALA A 87 21.22 18.34 -8.12
CA ALA A 87 19.91 17.77 -8.42
C ALA A 87 19.52 16.71 -7.38
N ILE A 88 18.23 16.65 -7.04
CA ILE A 88 17.62 15.72 -6.08
C ILE A 88 16.86 14.66 -6.89
N CYS A 89 16.79 13.41 -6.41
CA CYS A 89 16.05 12.36 -7.12
C CYS A 89 14.60 12.78 -7.42
N LEU A 90 14.14 12.49 -8.64
CA LEU A 90 12.85 12.94 -9.17
C LEU A 90 11.68 12.42 -8.32
N ASP A 91 11.80 11.20 -7.81
CA ASP A 91 10.70 10.50 -7.16
C ASP A 91 10.46 10.95 -5.72
N THR A 92 11.51 11.36 -4.99
CA THR A 92 11.46 11.81 -3.59
C THR A 92 10.52 13.00 -3.36
N LEU A 93 10.43 13.91 -4.33
CA LEU A 93 9.56 15.09 -4.25
C LEU A 93 8.31 15.02 -5.13
N SER A 94 8.24 14.09 -6.10
CA SER A 94 7.10 14.02 -7.03
C SER A 94 6.07 12.95 -6.68
N THR A 95 6.49 11.77 -6.20
CA THR A 95 5.58 10.64 -5.94
C THR A 95 4.70 10.85 -4.71
N GLY A 96 5.21 11.57 -3.71
CA GLY A 96 4.48 11.95 -2.49
C GLY A 96 3.85 13.34 -2.52
N TRP A 97 3.90 14.08 -3.63
CA TRP A 97 3.38 15.45 -3.66
C TRP A 97 1.84 15.49 -3.65
N SER A 98 1.28 16.20 -2.67
CA SER A 98 -0.14 16.56 -2.63
C SER A 98 -0.27 18.08 -2.65
N PRO A 99 -1.29 18.67 -3.29
CA PRO A 99 -1.56 20.11 -3.24
C PRO A 99 -1.81 20.66 -1.82
N VAL A 100 -2.00 19.79 -0.81
CA VAL A 100 -2.10 20.17 0.60
C VAL A 100 -0.73 20.48 1.22
N LEU A 101 0.37 19.91 0.68
CA LEU A 101 1.73 20.13 1.19
C LEU A 101 2.24 21.54 0.87
N THR A 102 3.10 22.03 1.75
CA THR A 102 3.69 23.38 1.69
C THR A 102 5.18 23.33 1.33
N ILE A 103 5.75 24.46 0.96
CA ILE A 103 7.20 24.63 0.76
C ILE A 103 7.97 24.23 2.03
N LYS A 104 7.41 24.53 3.22
CA LYS A 104 7.96 24.14 4.51
C LYS A 104 8.04 22.61 4.66
N ALA A 105 6.94 21.91 4.37
CA ALA A 105 6.91 20.46 4.44
C ALA A 105 7.95 19.82 3.51
N ALA A 106 8.07 20.31 2.27
CA ALA A 106 9.09 19.84 1.33
C ALA A 106 10.53 20.03 1.84
N MET A 107 10.84 21.16 2.46
CA MET A 107 12.15 21.44 3.06
C MET A 107 12.43 20.54 4.28
N ILE A 108 11.41 20.22 5.07
CA ILE A 108 11.52 19.24 6.18
C ILE A 108 11.79 17.83 5.62
N SER A 109 11.14 17.43 4.52
CA SER A 109 11.45 16.17 3.84
C SER A 109 12.91 16.11 3.36
N LEU A 110 13.49 17.23 2.92
CA LEU A 110 14.93 17.30 2.58
C LEU A 110 15.85 17.16 3.81
N GLN A 111 15.46 17.66 4.99
CA GLN A 111 16.17 17.34 6.24
C GLN A 111 16.08 15.85 6.57
N SER A 112 14.89 15.26 6.49
CA SER A 112 14.68 13.82 6.76
C SER A 112 15.51 12.94 5.82
N LEU A 113 15.67 13.33 4.57
CA LEU A 113 16.52 12.63 3.58
C LEU A 113 18.00 12.60 3.98
N LEU A 114 18.50 13.62 4.70
CA LEU A 114 19.87 13.61 5.22
C LEU A 114 20.06 12.66 6.41
N ASN A 115 18.98 12.39 7.15
CA ASN A 115 18.97 11.45 8.28
C ASN A 115 18.83 9.99 7.82
N SER A 116 18.02 9.76 6.77
CA SER A 116 17.72 8.43 6.22
C SER A 116 17.96 8.39 4.70
N PRO A 117 19.21 8.29 4.24
CA PRO A 117 19.54 8.09 2.83
C PRO A 117 18.99 6.75 2.30
N GLU A 118 18.53 6.74 1.04
CA GLU A 118 18.04 5.54 0.35
C GLU A 118 19.03 5.09 -0.75
N PRO A 119 20.00 4.21 -0.45
CA PRO A 119 21.04 3.83 -1.41
C PRO A 119 20.55 2.91 -2.53
N LYS A 120 19.31 2.40 -2.51
CA LYS A 120 18.76 1.53 -3.56
C LYS A 120 18.18 2.32 -4.75
N ASP A 121 17.84 3.59 -4.57
CA ASP A 121 17.43 4.52 -5.63
C ASP A 121 18.31 5.79 -5.63
N PRO A 122 19.59 5.68 -6.07
CA PRO A 122 20.54 6.77 -5.93
C PRO A 122 20.49 7.75 -7.10
N GLN A 123 20.51 9.04 -6.78
CA GLN A 123 20.76 10.12 -7.74
C GLN A 123 22.25 10.24 -8.09
N ASP A 124 23.13 9.79 -7.20
CA ASP A 124 24.58 9.70 -7.40
C ASP A 124 25.08 8.29 -7.10
N ALA A 125 25.21 7.48 -8.15
CA ALA A 125 25.59 6.07 -8.05
C ALA A 125 26.99 5.85 -7.48
N VAL A 126 27.90 6.82 -7.61
CA VAL A 126 29.26 6.72 -7.05
C VAL A 126 29.20 6.85 -5.53
N VAL A 127 28.48 7.86 -5.04
CA VAL A 127 28.29 8.08 -3.59
C VAL A 127 27.55 6.90 -2.96
N ALA A 128 26.51 6.39 -3.60
CA ALA A 128 25.76 5.23 -3.11
C ALA A 128 26.60 3.95 -3.07
N GLN A 129 27.39 3.68 -4.11
CA GLN A 129 28.28 2.52 -4.13
C GLN A 129 29.36 2.62 -3.04
N GLN A 130 29.87 3.82 -2.77
CA GLN A 130 30.81 4.06 -1.67
C GLN A 130 30.16 3.88 -0.30
N MET A 131 28.94 4.38 -0.10
CA MET A 131 28.18 4.20 1.14
C MET A 131 27.92 2.71 1.44
N ILE A 132 27.65 1.90 0.41
CA ILE A 132 27.42 0.45 0.56
C ILE A 132 28.73 -0.31 0.84
N LYS A 133 29.83 0.03 0.15
CA LYS A 133 31.10 -0.71 0.25
C LYS A 133 31.96 -0.29 1.46
N ASP A 134 32.10 1.01 1.67
CA ASP A 134 33.05 1.61 2.62
C ASP A 134 32.36 2.71 3.46
N PRO A 135 31.42 2.37 4.36
CA PRO A 135 30.62 3.34 5.11
C PRO A 135 31.46 4.40 5.87
N LYS A 136 32.60 3.97 6.45
CA LYS A 136 33.51 4.86 7.20
C LYS A 136 34.17 5.92 6.32
N GLU A 137 34.51 5.57 5.07
CA GLU A 137 35.14 6.50 4.13
C GLU A 137 34.10 7.44 3.50
N PHE A 138 32.88 6.94 3.25
CA PHE A 138 31.73 7.78 2.94
C PHE A 138 31.48 8.82 4.03
N GLU A 139 31.41 8.42 5.30
CA GLU A 139 31.18 9.30 6.44
C GLU A 139 32.28 10.38 6.57
N ARG A 140 33.55 9.98 6.43
CA ARG A 140 34.70 10.89 6.45
C ARG A 140 34.63 11.93 5.32
N GLN A 141 34.28 11.50 4.11
CA GLN A 141 34.15 12.42 2.97
C GLN A 141 32.93 13.34 3.12
N ALA A 142 31.79 12.82 3.59
CA ALA A 142 30.60 13.62 3.88
C ALA A 142 30.86 14.70 4.93
N LYS A 143 31.53 14.37 6.04
CA LYS A 143 31.99 15.34 7.05
C LYS A 143 32.95 16.37 6.47
N THR A 144 33.91 15.94 5.64
CA THR A 144 34.84 16.86 4.96
C THR A 144 34.09 17.86 4.06
N TRP A 145 33.07 17.41 3.32
CA TRP A 145 32.23 18.26 2.49
C TRP A 145 31.33 19.18 3.32
N ALA A 146 30.77 18.72 4.44
CA ALA A 146 30.00 19.55 5.36
C ALA A 146 30.83 20.71 5.94
N VAL A 147 32.08 20.45 6.33
CA VAL A 147 33.02 21.49 6.79
C VAL A 147 33.42 22.44 5.65
N THR A 148 33.69 21.90 4.46
CA THR A 148 34.20 22.69 3.32
C THR A 148 33.15 23.56 2.65
N TYR A 149 31.91 23.07 2.52
CA TYR A 149 30.85 23.72 1.72
C TYR A 149 29.66 24.20 2.54
N ALA A 150 29.34 23.55 3.67
CA ALA A 150 28.19 23.89 4.52
C ALA A 150 28.57 24.62 5.83
N GLY A 151 29.87 24.85 6.07
CA GLY A 151 30.36 25.60 7.23
C GLY A 151 30.31 24.84 8.57
N ALA A 152 30.23 23.51 8.55
CA ALA A 152 30.26 22.70 9.77
C ALA A 152 31.56 22.91 10.58
N PRO A 153 31.53 22.77 11.92
CA PRO A 153 32.70 23.02 12.76
C PRO A 153 33.82 21.99 12.52
N LYS A 154 35.06 22.48 12.39
CA LYS A 154 36.25 21.66 12.09
C LYS A 154 36.53 20.57 13.14
N SER A 155 36.03 20.69 14.36
CA SER A 155 36.15 19.68 15.43
C SER A 155 35.49 18.34 15.12
N LEU A 156 34.64 18.27 14.09
CA LEU A 156 34.03 17.02 13.61
C LEU A 156 34.97 16.19 12.71
N ILE A 157 36.07 16.78 12.23
CA ILE A 157 37.16 16.06 11.57
C ILE A 157 38.18 15.71 12.66
N GLY A 158 38.00 14.55 13.28
CA GLY A 158 38.92 14.07 14.32
C GLY A 158 40.35 13.99 13.80
N GLU A 159 41.30 14.56 14.54
CA GLU A 159 42.72 14.53 14.21
C GLU A 159 43.26 13.08 14.31
N SER A 160 43.40 12.43 13.15
CA SER A 160 44.05 11.13 13.04
C SER A 160 45.58 11.26 13.15
N SER A 161 46.08 11.69 14.32
CA SER A 161 47.49 11.55 14.71
C SER A 161 47.66 11.48 16.22
N GLY A 162 47.94 10.29 16.75
CA GLY A 162 48.19 10.04 18.18
C GLY A 162 47.34 8.88 18.69
N GLY A 163 47.98 7.76 19.05
CA GLY A 163 47.26 6.53 19.38
C GLY A 163 46.49 6.60 20.70
N SER A 164 45.20 6.25 20.65
CA SER A 164 44.36 5.94 21.81
C SER A 164 44.12 4.43 21.88
N THR A 165 44.39 3.81 23.03
CA THR A 165 44.22 2.38 23.27
C THR A 165 42.75 1.94 23.21
N ALA A 166 42.51 0.65 22.91
CA ALA A 166 41.17 0.09 22.70
C ALA A 166 40.19 0.37 23.86
N GLU A 167 40.67 0.33 25.10
CA GLU A 167 39.89 0.64 26.32
C GLU A 167 39.29 2.07 26.31
N SER A 168 39.96 3.02 25.66
CA SER A 168 39.48 4.41 25.52
C SER A 168 38.31 4.50 24.54
N ILE A 169 38.33 3.66 23.50
CA ILE A 169 37.30 3.62 22.46
C ILE A 169 36.04 2.93 23.02
N GLU A 170 36.17 1.79 23.71
CA GLU A 170 35.03 1.14 24.37
C GLU A 170 34.35 2.04 25.39
N LYS A 171 35.11 2.83 26.18
CA LYS A 171 34.52 3.80 27.12
C LYS A 171 33.75 4.92 26.41
N ALA A 172 34.27 5.41 25.29
CA ALA A 172 33.60 6.45 24.49
C ALA A 172 32.35 5.91 23.78
N GLU A 173 32.42 4.72 23.19
CA GLU A 173 31.26 4.05 22.56
C GLU A 173 30.17 3.73 23.59
N LYS A 174 30.55 3.25 24.78
CA LYS A 174 29.58 2.96 25.84
C LYS A 174 28.91 4.23 26.36
N ALA A 175 29.67 5.29 26.61
CA ALA A 175 29.13 6.59 27.01
C ALA A 175 28.23 7.21 25.93
N SER A 176 28.55 7.00 24.64
CA SER A 176 27.70 7.42 23.52
C SER A 176 26.37 6.67 23.52
N LYS A 177 26.40 5.33 23.63
CA LYS A 177 25.21 4.48 23.70
C LYS A 177 24.34 4.77 24.92
N GLU A 178 24.93 5.01 26.09
CA GLU A 178 24.20 5.41 27.30
C GLU A 178 23.51 6.77 27.13
N ARG A 179 24.15 7.72 26.44
CA ARG A 179 23.59 9.06 26.16
C ARG A 179 22.49 9.03 25.09
N GLU A 180 22.64 8.18 24.07
CA GLU A 180 21.67 7.94 23.01
C GLU A 180 20.43 7.18 23.53
N ALA A 181 20.64 6.19 24.41
CA ALA A 181 19.55 5.51 25.14
C ALA A 181 18.78 6.49 26.02
N ALA A 182 19.46 7.36 26.77
CA ALA A 182 18.80 8.39 27.59
C ALA A 182 18.02 9.42 26.75
N ALA A 183 18.54 9.80 25.56
CA ALA A 183 17.83 10.69 24.65
C ALA A 183 16.58 10.03 24.06
N ASN A 184 16.67 8.78 23.59
CA ASN A 184 15.51 8.01 23.12
C ASN A 184 14.48 7.82 24.23
N MET A 185 14.90 7.48 25.45
CA MET A 185 14.00 7.29 26.59
C MET A 185 13.23 8.56 26.96
N ALA A 186 13.79 9.76 26.71
CA ALA A 186 13.08 11.03 26.87
C ALA A 186 12.06 11.31 25.75
N VAL A 187 12.35 10.94 24.50
CA VAL A 187 11.46 11.15 23.35
C VAL A 187 10.21 10.26 23.41
N TYR A 188 10.36 9.02 23.91
CA TYR A 188 9.28 8.04 24.03
C TYR A 188 8.61 8.02 25.42
N ASP A 189 8.78 9.06 26.26
CA ASP A 189 8.21 9.16 27.63
C ASP A 189 8.46 7.92 28.52
N GLY A 190 9.65 7.33 28.41
CA GLY A 190 10.03 6.11 29.13
C GLY A 190 9.51 4.79 28.57
N TYR A 191 8.67 4.81 27.52
CA TYR A 191 8.22 3.59 26.84
C TYR A 191 9.32 3.01 25.93
N ASN A 192 9.25 1.70 25.70
CA ASN A 192 10.12 1.04 24.74
C ASN A 192 9.89 1.57 23.31
N LYS A 193 10.98 1.90 22.61
CA LYS A 193 10.94 2.43 21.24
C LYS A 193 10.23 1.49 20.27
N ASP A 194 10.62 0.22 20.22
CA ASP A 194 10.09 -0.74 19.24
C ASP A 194 8.59 -0.97 19.45
N LEU A 195 8.12 -0.94 20.71
CA LEU A 195 6.71 -1.01 21.07
C LEU A 195 5.90 0.18 20.56
N ILE A 196 6.40 1.41 20.72
CA ILE A 196 5.75 2.62 20.17
C ILE A 196 5.83 2.63 18.64
N ASP A 197 6.99 2.30 18.08
CA ASP A 197 7.23 2.31 16.63
C ASP A 197 6.30 1.34 15.90
N ARG A 198 5.83 0.22 16.51
CA ARG A 198 4.77 -0.64 15.94
C ARG A 198 3.50 0.14 15.58
N PHE A 199 3.08 1.09 16.41
CA PHE A 199 1.93 1.96 16.12
C PHE A 199 2.30 3.09 15.16
N VAL A 200 3.55 3.58 15.18
CA VAL A 200 4.02 4.57 14.19
C VAL A 200 4.03 4.01 12.77
N HIS A 201 4.39 2.74 12.60
CA HIS A 201 4.29 2.02 11.33
C HIS A 201 2.83 1.83 10.85
N MET A 202 1.83 1.95 11.74
CA MET A 202 0.41 2.01 11.37
C MET A 202 -0.05 3.42 10.96
N GLY A 203 0.84 4.42 10.96
CA GLY A 203 0.59 5.79 10.50
C GLY A 203 0.23 6.80 11.60
N PHE A 204 0.46 6.47 12.86
CA PHE A 204 0.25 7.36 13.99
C PHE A 204 1.55 8.07 14.42
N ASP A 205 1.46 9.31 14.88
CA ASP A 205 2.59 10.08 15.40
C ASP A 205 2.93 9.68 16.85
N VAL A 206 4.23 9.69 17.19
CA VAL A 206 4.79 9.25 18.49
C VAL A 206 4.05 9.88 19.68
N GLU A 207 3.82 11.20 19.64
CA GLU A 207 3.12 11.93 20.69
C GLU A 207 1.70 11.39 20.95
N ARG A 208 0.93 11.08 19.91
CA ARG A 208 -0.41 10.49 20.05
C ARG A 208 -0.38 9.06 20.55
N VAL A 209 0.61 8.26 20.15
CA VAL A 209 0.77 6.90 20.67
C VAL A 209 1.09 6.96 22.17
N VAL A 210 2.00 7.83 22.59
CA VAL A 210 2.33 8.08 24.00
C VAL A 210 1.12 8.63 24.79
N GLU A 211 0.31 9.53 24.23
CA GLU A 211 -0.94 9.98 24.88
C GLU A 211 -1.93 8.82 25.05
N ALA A 212 -2.07 7.96 24.03
CA ALA A 212 -2.95 6.79 24.10
C ALA A 212 -2.47 5.75 25.11
N PHE A 213 -1.17 5.48 25.19
CA PHE A 213 -0.56 4.57 26.18
C PHE A 213 -0.77 5.08 27.61
N ASN A 214 -0.51 6.37 27.87
CA ASN A 214 -0.76 7.00 29.16
C ASN A 214 -2.26 7.01 29.53
N TYR A 215 -3.17 7.14 28.56
CA TYR A 215 -4.62 7.09 28.79
C TYR A 215 -5.14 5.68 29.12
N VAL A 216 -4.61 4.66 28.45
CA VAL A 216 -4.99 3.24 28.66
C VAL A 216 -4.29 2.65 29.90
N GLY A 217 -3.25 3.32 30.42
CA GLY A 217 -2.54 2.92 31.64
C GLY A 217 -1.45 1.88 31.39
N ILE A 218 -0.82 1.93 30.22
CA ILE A 218 0.24 1.00 29.82
C ILE A 218 1.50 1.26 30.66
N ASP A 219 2.09 0.20 31.21
CA ASP A 219 3.34 0.27 31.98
C ASP A 219 4.53 0.66 31.08
N ARG A 220 5.47 1.41 31.62
CA ARG A 220 6.69 1.84 30.92
C ARG A 220 7.76 0.76 30.94
N ASN A 221 7.68 -0.20 31.88
CA ASN A 221 8.54 -1.39 31.98
C ASN A 221 10.06 -1.10 31.82
N GLU A 222 10.52 0.01 32.40
CA GLU A 222 11.91 0.53 32.29
C GLU A 222 12.44 0.66 30.84
N GLY A 223 11.55 0.79 29.84
CA GLY A 223 11.90 0.83 28.43
C GLY A 223 12.26 -0.52 27.81
N GLN A 224 12.05 -1.64 28.50
CA GLN A 224 12.22 -3.00 27.97
C GLN A 224 11.04 -3.38 27.05
N ASP A 225 11.31 -4.05 25.93
CA ASP A 225 10.27 -4.52 25.00
C ASP A 225 9.45 -5.67 25.63
N TYR A 226 8.15 -5.65 25.39
CA TYR A 226 7.21 -6.68 25.80
C TYR A 226 5.99 -6.70 24.88
N GLU A 227 5.24 -7.81 24.89
CA GLU A 227 4.01 -7.93 24.11
C GLU A 227 2.81 -7.42 24.92
N LEU A 228 2.03 -6.52 24.31
CA LEU A 228 0.77 -6.04 24.88
C LEU A 228 -0.35 -7.06 24.64
N GLU A 229 -1.18 -7.29 25.65
CA GLU A 229 -2.37 -8.14 25.50
C GLU A 229 -3.33 -7.55 24.46
N GLU A 230 -4.04 -8.42 23.72
CA GLU A 230 -4.92 -8.02 22.60
C GLU A 230 -6.00 -7.00 23.01
N ALA A 231 -6.46 -7.04 24.26
CA ALA A 231 -7.43 -6.07 24.79
C ALA A 231 -6.85 -4.64 24.82
N TYR A 232 -5.64 -4.47 25.37
CA TYR A 232 -4.96 -3.18 25.39
C TYR A 232 -4.62 -2.67 23.98
N MET A 233 -4.20 -3.57 23.07
CA MET A 233 -3.99 -3.23 21.66
C MET A 233 -5.27 -2.68 21.01
N GLY A 234 -6.42 -3.27 21.32
CA GLY A 234 -7.74 -2.81 20.86
C GLY A 234 -8.08 -1.40 21.37
N ASP A 235 -7.95 -1.16 22.67
CA ASP A 235 -8.30 0.13 23.30
C ASP A 235 -7.39 1.28 22.85
N ILE A 236 -6.08 1.04 22.74
CA ILE A 236 -5.11 2.02 22.20
C ILE A 236 -5.49 2.39 20.76
N THR A 237 -5.76 1.40 19.91
CA THR A 237 -6.10 1.61 18.50
C THR A 237 -7.44 2.33 18.34
N ALA A 238 -8.45 1.95 19.14
CA ALA A 238 -9.73 2.63 19.18
C ALA A 238 -9.58 4.11 19.54
N ARG A 239 -8.76 4.42 20.56
CA ARG A 239 -8.51 5.79 21.03
C ARG A 239 -7.80 6.66 19.98
N LEU A 240 -6.80 6.10 19.30
CA LEU A 240 -6.08 6.77 18.21
C LEU A 240 -7.03 7.12 17.05
N LEU A 241 -7.97 6.24 16.71
CA LEU A 241 -8.96 6.45 15.64
C LEU A 241 -10.12 7.38 16.03
N GLU A 242 -10.50 7.42 17.31
CA GLU A 242 -11.64 8.19 17.80
C GLU A 242 -11.47 9.70 17.56
N ARG A 243 -10.28 10.23 17.85
CA ARG A 243 -9.98 11.66 17.70
C ARG A 243 -9.78 12.10 16.25
N VAL A 244 -9.39 11.21 15.34
CA VAL A 244 -9.34 11.51 13.89
C VAL A 244 -10.75 11.83 13.37
N LYS A 245 -11.78 11.10 13.81
CA LYS A 245 -13.19 11.40 13.50
C LYS A 245 -13.62 12.76 14.06
N ALA A 246 -13.19 13.11 15.28
CA ALA A 246 -13.49 14.42 15.88
C ALA A 246 -12.78 15.59 15.16
N ALA A 247 -11.55 15.39 14.68
CA ALA A 247 -10.83 16.37 13.87
C ALA A 247 -11.51 16.60 12.51
N PHE A 248 -11.97 15.54 11.84
CA PHE A 248 -12.76 15.64 10.62
C PHE A 248 -14.07 16.43 10.82
N ARG A 249 -14.80 16.17 11.91
CA ARG A 249 -16.02 16.94 12.28
C ARG A 249 -15.71 18.44 12.46
N ARG A 250 -14.62 18.79 13.15
CA ARG A 250 -14.18 20.20 13.31
C ARG A 250 -13.79 20.85 11.98
N ALA A 251 -13.13 20.11 11.09
CA ALA A 251 -12.75 20.60 9.76
C ALA A 251 -13.97 20.82 8.83
N GLN A 252 -15.02 20.01 8.95
CA GLN A 252 -16.31 20.24 8.26
C GLN A 252 -17.05 21.44 8.84
N ALA A 253 -17.14 21.57 10.18
CA ALA A 253 -17.77 22.71 10.83
C ALA A 253 -17.12 24.04 10.42
N ALA A 254 -15.78 24.09 10.32
CA ALA A 254 -15.05 25.29 9.87
C ALA A 254 -15.33 25.69 8.40
N LYS A 255 -15.69 24.74 7.52
CA LYS A 255 -16.03 25.02 6.12
C LYS A 255 -17.44 25.60 5.95
N SER A 256 -18.39 25.18 6.79
CA SER A 256 -19.78 25.68 6.70
C SER A 256 -19.93 27.16 7.10
N SER A 257 -19.06 27.69 7.98
CA SER A 257 -19.11 29.10 8.40
C SER A 257 -18.59 30.13 7.37
N GLN A 258 -18.07 29.72 6.21
CA GLN A 258 -17.51 30.66 5.21
C GLN A 258 -18.45 31.06 4.07
N ASN A 259 -19.66 30.50 3.98
CA ASN A 259 -20.57 30.68 2.82
C ASN A 259 -21.81 31.58 3.08
N GLY A 260 -21.84 32.33 4.18
CA GLY A 260 -23.01 33.14 4.56
C GLY A 260 -22.90 34.64 4.27
N SER A 261 -23.32 35.09 3.08
CA SER A 261 -23.66 36.51 2.83
C SER A 261 -24.50 36.71 1.55
N ASN A 262 -25.84 36.81 1.70
CA ASN A 262 -26.74 37.78 1.04
C ASN A 262 -28.23 37.35 1.21
N ASP A 263 -28.87 37.90 2.25
CA ASP A 263 -30.18 38.61 2.30
C ASP A 263 -31.41 38.20 1.45
N PRO A 264 -32.66 38.54 1.88
CA PRO A 264 -33.58 37.50 2.33
C PRO A 264 -34.98 37.57 1.69
N LEU A 265 -35.80 36.53 1.91
CA LEU A 265 -37.28 36.61 1.89
C LEU A 265 -37.89 35.44 2.67
N GLU A 266 -38.82 35.76 3.56
CA GLU A 266 -39.64 34.86 4.41
C GLU A 266 -40.70 34.13 3.55
N ASN A 267 -41.40 33.04 3.91
CA ASN A 267 -41.35 32.04 5.00
C ASN A 267 -41.83 30.69 4.36
N ASP A 268 -41.89 29.49 4.95
CA ASP A 268 -41.84 28.94 6.31
C ASP A 268 -40.92 27.67 6.28
N GLY A 269 -40.64 26.88 7.33
CA GLY A 269 -41.18 26.81 8.69
C GLY A 269 -40.96 25.45 9.40
N GLN A 270 -40.07 24.57 8.89
CA GLN A 270 -39.57 23.40 9.61
C GLN A 270 -38.05 23.28 9.38
N GLY A 271 -37.28 23.30 10.47
CA GLY A 271 -35.82 23.34 10.40
C GLY A 271 -35.20 21.98 10.11
N GLU A 272 -34.58 21.82 8.94
CA GLU A 272 -33.69 20.70 8.67
C GLU A 272 -32.33 20.93 9.34
N THR A 273 -32.10 20.21 10.44
CA THR A 273 -30.73 19.95 10.94
C THR A 273 -29.88 19.34 9.82
N PRO A 274 -28.58 19.66 9.71
CA PRO A 274 -27.73 19.05 8.70
C PRO A 274 -27.76 17.53 8.82
N VAL A 275 -28.32 16.86 7.80
CA VAL A 275 -28.57 15.42 7.83
C VAL A 275 -27.23 14.69 7.96
N GLU A 276 -27.00 14.08 9.12
CA GLU A 276 -25.85 13.22 9.36
C GLU A 276 -26.00 11.98 8.44
N ILE A 277 -25.30 11.99 7.30
CA ILE A 277 -25.41 10.91 6.31
C ILE A 277 -24.94 9.61 6.95
N GLN A 278 -25.90 8.71 7.19
CA GLN A 278 -25.63 7.44 7.84
C GLN A 278 -24.76 6.55 6.93
N THR A 279 -23.46 6.52 7.20
CA THR A 279 -22.49 5.66 6.49
C THR A 279 -22.76 4.18 6.75
N LEU A 280 -22.22 3.31 5.89
CA LEU A 280 -22.28 1.87 6.09
C LEU A 280 -21.56 1.44 7.39
N THR A 281 -22.05 0.36 7.99
CA THR A 281 -21.32 -0.40 9.01
C THR A 281 -20.43 -1.46 8.35
N VAL A 282 -19.45 -1.99 9.09
CA VAL A 282 -18.54 -3.03 8.58
C VAL A 282 -19.31 -4.27 8.08
N ASP A 283 -20.35 -4.70 8.81
CA ASP A 283 -21.20 -5.83 8.40
C ASP A 283 -22.01 -5.54 7.12
N GLU A 284 -22.44 -4.30 6.92
CA GLU A 284 -23.13 -3.89 5.68
C GLU A 284 -22.15 -3.85 4.50
N GLU A 285 -20.91 -3.40 4.71
CA GLU A 285 -19.84 -3.46 3.69
C GLU A 285 -19.48 -4.91 3.34
N LEU A 286 -19.34 -5.79 4.32
CA LEU A 286 -19.07 -7.22 4.10
C LEU A 286 -20.16 -7.88 3.25
N LYS A 287 -21.43 -7.65 3.57
CA LYS A 287 -22.58 -8.12 2.76
C LYS A 287 -22.55 -7.61 1.31
N ILE A 288 -22.09 -6.37 1.09
CA ILE A 288 -21.91 -5.82 -0.27
C ILE A 288 -20.78 -6.53 -1.02
N VAL A 289 -19.68 -6.88 -0.34
CA VAL A 289 -18.56 -7.64 -0.93
C VAL A 289 -18.99 -9.07 -1.25
N GLU A 290 -19.69 -9.75 -0.35
CA GLU A 290 -20.27 -11.09 -0.56
C GLU A 290 -21.23 -11.13 -1.75
N TRP A 291 -22.12 -10.14 -1.86
CA TRP A 291 -22.99 -9.97 -3.03
C TRP A 291 -22.16 -9.84 -4.33
N GLY A 292 -21.06 -9.09 -4.28
CA GLY A 292 -20.13 -8.96 -5.41
C GLY A 292 -19.48 -10.29 -5.79
N CYS A 293 -19.00 -11.07 -4.80
CA CYS A 293 -18.44 -12.40 -5.02
C CYS A 293 -19.46 -13.37 -5.63
N SER A 294 -20.70 -13.39 -5.14
CA SER A 294 -21.78 -14.19 -5.73
C SER A 294 -22.08 -13.77 -7.18
N LYS A 295 -22.08 -12.47 -7.48
CA LYS A 295 -22.28 -12.00 -8.86
C LYS A 295 -21.13 -12.37 -9.80
N MET A 296 -19.90 -12.49 -9.30
CA MET A 296 -18.78 -13.01 -10.09
C MET A 296 -18.94 -14.49 -10.46
N GLN A 297 -19.58 -15.28 -9.59
CA GLN A 297 -19.94 -16.66 -9.90
C GLN A 297 -21.01 -16.70 -11.00
N ASP A 298 -22.12 -15.98 -10.82
CA ASP A 298 -23.19 -15.88 -11.83
C ASP A 298 -22.64 -15.45 -13.21
N MET A 299 -21.80 -14.42 -13.25
CA MET A 299 -21.16 -13.93 -14.48
C MET A 299 -20.27 -15.00 -15.09
N GLY A 300 -19.36 -15.61 -14.32
CA GLY A 300 -18.44 -16.63 -14.83
C GLY A 300 -19.13 -17.86 -15.43
N GLU A 301 -20.32 -18.21 -14.94
CA GLU A 301 -21.17 -19.27 -15.49
C GLU A 301 -21.95 -18.85 -16.75
N ALA A 302 -22.36 -17.58 -16.84
CA ALA A 302 -23.10 -17.04 -17.98
C ALA A 302 -22.24 -16.74 -19.23
N MET A 303 -20.95 -16.46 -19.06
CA MET A 303 -20.03 -16.13 -20.15
C MET A 303 -19.90 -17.23 -21.21
N ASN A 304 -19.65 -16.84 -22.47
CA ASN A 304 -19.38 -17.76 -23.58
C ASN A 304 -18.01 -17.50 -24.25
N PRO A 305 -16.99 -18.37 -24.11
CA PRO A 305 -17.01 -19.64 -23.39
C PRO A 305 -17.09 -19.45 -21.87
N ARG A 306 -17.67 -20.43 -21.18
CA ARG A 306 -17.78 -20.45 -19.72
C ARG A 306 -16.40 -20.28 -19.08
N ILE A 307 -16.29 -19.36 -18.13
CA ILE A 307 -15.04 -19.12 -17.41
C ILE A 307 -14.80 -20.31 -16.44
N PRO A 308 -13.62 -20.95 -16.45
CA PRO A 308 -13.33 -22.06 -15.54
C PRO A 308 -13.43 -21.64 -14.07
N SER A 309 -13.93 -22.54 -13.22
CA SER A 309 -14.20 -22.25 -11.80
C SER A 309 -12.97 -21.81 -10.98
N HIS A 310 -11.76 -22.16 -11.41
CA HIS A 310 -10.53 -21.66 -10.78
C HIS A 310 -10.26 -20.19 -11.12
N VAL A 311 -10.48 -19.77 -12.38
CA VAL A 311 -10.35 -18.36 -12.80
C VAL A 311 -11.38 -17.48 -12.09
N VAL A 312 -12.61 -17.98 -11.92
CA VAL A 312 -13.64 -17.30 -11.11
C VAL A 312 -13.20 -17.20 -9.65
N ALA A 313 -12.58 -18.24 -9.09
CA ALA A 313 -12.02 -18.21 -7.74
C ALA A 313 -10.90 -17.16 -7.60
N THR A 314 -9.93 -17.11 -8.54
CA THR A 314 -8.89 -16.06 -8.60
C THR A 314 -9.52 -14.67 -8.57
N ALA A 315 -10.56 -14.46 -9.39
CA ALA A 315 -11.26 -13.19 -9.47
C ALA A 315 -11.99 -12.82 -8.16
N ILE A 316 -12.63 -13.78 -7.49
CA ILE A 316 -13.24 -13.58 -6.16
C ILE A 316 -12.16 -13.18 -5.14
N GLN A 317 -11.01 -13.86 -5.14
CA GLN A 317 -9.92 -13.51 -4.23
C GLN A 317 -9.34 -12.12 -4.53
N TYR A 318 -9.30 -11.70 -5.80
CA TYR A 318 -8.97 -10.31 -6.13
C TYR A 318 -9.98 -9.31 -5.55
N LEU A 319 -11.29 -9.58 -5.70
CA LEU A 319 -12.33 -8.71 -5.15
C LEU A 319 -12.22 -8.60 -3.62
N ARG A 320 -12.11 -9.75 -2.91
CA ARG A 320 -11.99 -9.76 -1.44
C ARG A 320 -10.71 -9.04 -0.98
N ARG A 321 -9.55 -9.31 -1.59
CA ARG A 321 -8.27 -8.64 -1.27
C ARG A 321 -8.36 -7.12 -1.49
N PHE A 322 -9.02 -6.68 -2.56
CA PHE A 322 -9.20 -5.25 -2.84
C PHE A 322 -9.98 -4.54 -1.72
N TYR A 323 -11.07 -5.13 -1.23
CA TYR A 323 -11.89 -4.56 -0.16
C TYR A 323 -11.34 -4.75 1.26
N LEU A 324 -10.21 -5.44 1.45
CA LEU A 324 -9.45 -5.36 2.72
C LEU A 324 -8.74 -4.00 2.90
N THR A 325 -8.51 -3.26 1.82
CA THR A 325 -7.80 -1.96 1.84
C THR A 325 -8.62 -0.80 1.30
N ASN A 326 -9.83 -1.06 0.81
CA ASN A 326 -10.73 -0.08 0.19
C ASN A 326 -12.16 -0.30 0.70
N SER A 327 -12.95 0.76 0.87
CA SER A 327 -14.37 0.65 1.22
C SER A 327 -15.25 0.58 -0.04
N PRO A 328 -16.35 -0.22 -0.05
CA PRO A 328 -17.41 -0.15 -1.05
C PRO A 328 -18.06 1.24 -1.21
N MET A 329 -17.99 2.11 -0.20
CA MET A 329 -18.44 3.51 -0.28
C MET A 329 -17.52 4.36 -1.17
N THR A 330 -16.23 4.00 -1.28
CA THR A 330 -15.26 4.69 -2.15
C THR A 330 -15.29 4.15 -3.57
N TYR A 331 -15.35 2.82 -3.72
CA TYR A 331 -15.37 2.14 -5.02
C TYR A 331 -16.49 1.11 -5.03
N HIS A 332 -17.52 1.30 -5.86
CA HIS A 332 -18.69 0.43 -5.87
C HIS A 332 -18.36 -0.92 -6.56
N PRO A 333 -18.67 -2.10 -5.98
CA PRO A 333 -18.29 -3.41 -6.53
C PRO A 333 -18.66 -3.65 -7.99
N LYS A 334 -19.86 -3.25 -8.45
CA LYS A 334 -20.24 -3.27 -9.87
C LYS A 334 -19.15 -2.80 -10.85
N GLN A 335 -18.37 -1.78 -10.49
CA GLN A 335 -17.30 -1.24 -11.35
C GLN A 335 -16.02 -2.08 -11.29
N ILE A 336 -15.75 -2.73 -10.15
CA ILE A 336 -14.53 -3.53 -9.93
C ILE A 336 -14.72 -4.99 -10.38
N ILE A 337 -15.92 -5.55 -10.26
CA ILE A 337 -16.27 -6.96 -10.54
C ILE A 337 -15.83 -7.41 -11.95
N ALA A 338 -16.22 -6.68 -12.99
CA ALA A 338 -15.90 -7.04 -14.36
C ALA A 338 -14.39 -6.93 -14.65
N CYS A 339 -13.73 -5.94 -14.04
CA CYS A 339 -12.28 -5.77 -14.11
C CYS A 339 -11.53 -6.90 -13.41
N ALA A 340 -11.95 -7.29 -12.20
CA ALA A 340 -11.34 -8.39 -11.45
C ALA A 340 -11.51 -9.74 -12.17
N LEU A 341 -12.69 -9.99 -12.75
CA LEU A 341 -12.95 -11.16 -13.57
C LEU A 341 -12.08 -11.17 -14.83
N TYR A 342 -12.00 -10.04 -15.55
CA TYR A 342 -11.16 -9.93 -16.74
C TYR A 342 -9.67 -10.08 -16.42
N LEU A 343 -9.17 -9.44 -15.36
CA LEU A 343 -7.78 -9.54 -14.90
C LEU A 343 -7.41 -10.99 -14.52
N ALA A 344 -8.31 -11.72 -13.86
CA ALA A 344 -8.11 -13.14 -13.56
C ALA A 344 -7.98 -13.98 -14.85
N THR A 345 -8.77 -13.70 -15.90
CA THR A 345 -8.62 -14.41 -17.19
C THR A 345 -7.22 -14.25 -17.81
N LYS A 346 -6.58 -13.10 -17.62
CA LYS A 346 -5.18 -12.87 -18.03
C LYS A 346 -4.18 -13.63 -17.15
N ALA A 347 -4.40 -13.60 -15.83
CA ALA A 347 -3.49 -14.18 -14.84
C ALA A 347 -3.44 -15.72 -14.91
N ASP A 348 -4.58 -16.39 -15.05
CA ASP A 348 -4.69 -17.85 -15.16
C ASP A 348 -4.56 -18.38 -16.61
N HIS A 349 -4.08 -17.55 -17.54
CA HIS A 349 -3.88 -17.89 -18.95
C HIS A 349 -5.14 -18.32 -19.73
N PHE A 350 -6.34 -18.02 -19.22
CA PHE A 350 -7.62 -18.25 -19.91
C PHE A 350 -7.99 -17.06 -20.80
N TYR A 351 -7.18 -16.77 -21.81
CA TYR A 351 -7.26 -15.51 -22.55
C TYR A 351 -8.57 -15.35 -23.34
N ILE A 352 -9.38 -14.36 -22.95
CA ILE A 352 -10.49 -13.81 -23.73
C ILE A 352 -10.09 -12.40 -24.21
N SER A 353 -10.39 -12.05 -25.46
CA SER A 353 -10.18 -10.67 -25.94
C SER A 353 -11.18 -9.73 -25.27
N LEU A 354 -10.74 -8.51 -24.90
CA LEU A 354 -11.60 -7.60 -24.14
C LEU A 354 -12.92 -7.29 -24.85
N SER A 355 -12.89 -7.07 -26.17
CA SER A 355 -14.09 -6.79 -26.96
C SER A 355 -15.07 -7.97 -26.95
N LYS A 356 -14.57 -9.22 -26.90
CA LYS A 356 -15.43 -10.40 -26.72
C LYS A 356 -15.96 -10.50 -25.29
N PHE A 357 -15.12 -10.25 -24.28
CA PHE A 357 -15.53 -10.26 -22.87
C PHE A 357 -16.66 -9.25 -22.60
N VAL A 358 -16.57 -8.05 -23.18
CA VAL A 358 -17.58 -7.00 -23.04
C VAL A 358 -18.83 -7.31 -23.88
N ALA A 359 -18.71 -7.92 -25.06
CA ALA A 359 -19.87 -8.24 -25.90
C ALA A 359 -20.85 -9.25 -25.29
N GLU A 360 -20.40 -10.09 -24.35
CA GLU A 360 -21.25 -11.05 -23.61
C GLU A 360 -21.90 -10.41 -22.34
N LEU A 361 -21.61 -9.14 -22.03
CA LEU A 361 -22.09 -8.44 -20.84
C LEU A 361 -22.88 -7.18 -21.22
N GLU A 362 -24.17 -7.16 -20.91
CA GLU A 362 -25.03 -5.99 -21.09
C GLU A 362 -24.53 -4.78 -20.29
N ASP A 363 -24.72 -3.58 -20.84
CA ASP A 363 -24.38 -2.27 -20.25
C ASP A 363 -22.91 -2.05 -19.81
N LEU A 364 -21.95 -2.83 -20.32
CA LEU A 364 -20.52 -2.55 -20.17
C LEU A 364 -19.86 -1.99 -21.44
N THR A 365 -18.86 -1.14 -21.23
CA THR A 365 -17.91 -0.71 -22.26
C THR A 365 -16.48 -1.18 -21.91
N GLU A 366 -15.59 -1.24 -22.90
CA GLU A 366 -14.18 -1.56 -22.65
C GLU A 366 -13.51 -0.63 -21.63
N ASP A 367 -13.91 0.64 -21.60
CA ASP A 367 -13.37 1.63 -20.67
C ASP A 367 -13.78 1.33 -19.20
N ASN A 368 -14.97 0.76 -18.98
CA ASN A 368 -15.40 0.33 -17.64
C ASN A 368 -14.52 -0.80 -17.08
N VAL A 369 -13.91 -1.61 -17.96
CA VAL A 369 -12.99 -2.68 -17.56
C VAL A 369 -11.55 -2.16 -17.42
N LYS A 370 -11.11 -1.27 -18.32
CA LYS A 370 -9.74 -0.71 -18.33
C LYS A 370 -9.49 0.29 -17.19
N ALA A 371 -10.42 1.21 -16.93
CA ALA A 371 -10.21 2.30 -15.98
C ALA A 371 -9.88 1.84 -14.53
N PRO A 372 -10.57 0.84 -13.94
CA PRO A 372 -10.20 0.29 -12.64
C PRO A 372 -9.01 -0.69 -12.66
N GLU A 373 -8.43 -1.06 -13.81
CA GLU A 373 -7.39 -2.11 -13.88
C GLU A 373 -6.15 -1.78 -13.04
N PHE A 374 -5.64 -0.54 -13.15
CA PHE A 374 -4.49 -0.11 -12.36
C PHE A 374 -4.84 0.07 -10.86
N LEU A 375 -6.03 0.58 -10.55
CA LEU A 375 -6.53 0.72 -9.18
C LEU A 375 -6.63 -0.63 -8.49
N LEU A 376 -7.17 -1.64 -9.18
CA LEU A 376 -7.25 -3.01 -8.68
C LEU A 376 -5.84 -3.57 -8.45
N LEU A 377 -4.92 -3.44 -9.41
CA LEU A 377 -3.53 -3.88 -9.25
C LEU A 377 -2.83 -3.26 -8.03
N GLN A 378 -3.08 -1.97 -7.76
CA GLN A 378 -2.57 -1.29 -6.56
C GLN A 378 -3.18 -1.88 -5.27
N GLY A 379 -4.50 -2.09 -5.21
CA GLY A 379 -5.17 -2.71 -4.06
C GLY A 379 -4.73 -4.17 -3.81
N LEU A 380 -4.39 -4.90 -4.88
CA LEU A 380 -3.80 -6.24 -4.80
C LEU A 380 -2.30 -6.24 -4.45
N ARG A 381 -1.68 -5.07 -4.28
CA ARG A 381 -0.22 -4.90 -4.11
C ARG A 381 0.56 -5.68 -5.18
N PHE A 382 0.06 -5.67 -6.42
CA PHE A 382 0.58 -6.42 -7.57
C PHE A 382 0.73 -7.95 -7.37
N THR A 383 0.12 -8.52 -6.32
CA THR A 383 0.22 -9.95 -5.97
C THR A 383 -0.88 -10.75 -6.67
N LEU A 384 -0.60 -11.13 -7.92
CA LEU A 384 -1.54 -11.84 -8.80
C LEU A 384 -1.55 -13.38 -8.61
N ASP A 385 -0.51 -13.99 -8.02
CA ASP A 385 -0.55 -15.44 -7.71
C ASP A 385 -1.63 -15.73 -6.64
N VAL A 386 -2.59 -16.59 -6.99
CA VAL A 386 -3.63 -17.10 -6.10
C VAL A 386 -3.57 -18.62 -6.10
N ARG A 387 -3.19 -19.19 -4.95
CA ARG A 387 -3.02 -20.63 -4.80
C ARG A 387 -4.33 -21.27 -4.38
N HIS A 388 -4.88 -22.12 -5.24
CA HIS A 388 -6.19 -22.74 -5.03
C HIS A 388 -6.13 -24.15 -4.43
N PRO A 389 -7.03 -24.49 -3.47
CA PRO A 389 -7.10 -25.80 -2.83
C PRO A 389 -7.57 -26.91 -3.78
N MET A 390 -8.22 -26.58 -4.91
CA MET A 390 -8.76 -27.57 -5.86
C MET A 390 -7.70 -28.50 -6.45
N LYS A 391 -6.46 -28.03 -6.67
CA LYS A 391 -5.34 -28.89 -7.11
C LYS A 391 -4.90 -29.84 -5.98
N GLY A 392 -4.90 -29.37 -4.74
CA GLY A 392 -4.61 -30.17 -3.55
C GLY A 392 -5.65 -31.28 -3.35
N LEU A 393 -6.95 -30.96 -3.49
CA LEU A 393 -8.02 -31.95 -3.45
C LEU A 393 -7.87 -33.05 -4.51
N ALA A 394 -7.49 -32.69 -5.75
CA ALA A 394 -7.27 -33.67 -6.81
C ALA A 394 -6.09 -34.61 -6.50
N GLY A 395 -4.99 -34.08 -5.94
CA GLY A 395 -3.86 -34.88 -5.48
C GLY A 395 -4.23 -35.80 -4.31
N GLY A 396 -4.89 -35.25 -3.28
CA GLY A 396 -5.35 -35.99 -2.11
C GLY A 396 -6.36 -37.08 -2.45
N HIS A 397 -7.25 -36.86 -3.42
CA HIS A 397 -8.16 -37.88 -3.95
C HIS A 397 -7.39 -39.05 -4.59
N ILE A 398 -6.35 -38.78 -5.39
CA ILE A 398 -5.52 -39.84 -5.99
C ILE A 398 -4.77 -40.59 -4.88
N GLU A 399 -4.13 -39.88 -3.95
CA GLU A 399 -3.38 -40.49 -2.85
C GLU A 399 -4.27 -41.35 -1.94
N MET A 400 -5.46 -40.88 -1.56
CA MET A 400 -6.41 -41.65 -0.76
C MET A 400 -6.88 -42.92 -1.48
N ASN A 401 -7.05 -42.90 -2.80
CA ASN A 401 -7.39 -44.13 -3.55
C ASN A 401 -6.23 -45.13 -3.53
N VAL A 402 -4.98 -44.68 -3.73
CA VAL A 402 -3.79 -45.56 -3.61
C VAL A 402 -3.69 -46.14 -2.20
N MET A 403 -3.84 -45.33 -1.15
CA MET A 403 -3.84 -45.79 0.24
C MET A 403 -5.01 -46.74 0.57
N ALA A 404 -6.14 -46.66 -0.15
CA ALA A 404 -7.25 -47.59 -0.02
C ALA A 404 -6.94 -48.95 -0.67
N GLU A 405 -6.27 -48.95 -1.82
CA GLU A 405 -5.79 -50.15 -2.52
C GLU A 405 -4.68 -50.87 -1.73
N GLU A 406 -3.79 -50.11 -1.08
CA GLU A 406 -2.73 -50.62 -0.20
C GLU A 406 -3.23 -51.08 1.19
N GLY A 407 -4.51 -50.90 1.52
CA GLY A 407 -5.09 -51.28 2.81
C GLY A 407 -4.77 -50.34 3.99
N LEU A 408 -4.10 -49.21 3.74
CA LEU A 408 -3.64 -48.27 4.76
C LEU A 408 -4.77 -47.45 5.39
N LEU A 409 -5.93 -47.32 4.73
CA LEU A 409 -7.12 -46.65 5.28
C LEU A 409 -8.03 -47.56 6.14
N GLY A 410 -7.48 -48.64 6.70
CA GLY A 410 -8.14 -49.51 7.67
C GLY A 410 -9.33 -50.29 7.11
N ASN A 411 -10.30 -50.64 7.98
CA ASN A 411 -11.47 -51.45 7.64
C ASN A 411 -12.41 -50.83 6.57
N ILE A 412 -12.17 -49.60 6.14
CA ILE A 412 -12.83 -48.96 5.00
C ILE A 412 -12.41 -49.60 3.67
N SER A 413 -11.26 -50.29 3.63
CA SER A 413 -10.58 -50.78 2.42
C SER A 413 -11.23 -52.01 1.73
N THR A 414 -12.07 -52.81 2.40
CA THR A 414 -12.55 -54.07 1.79
C THR A 414 -13.56 -53.85 0.65
N SER A 415 -13.06 -53.91 -0.59
CA SER A 415 -13.76 -53.88 -1.88
C SER A 415 -14.20 -52.51 -2.44
N THR A 416 -14.76 -52.54 -3.65
CA THR A 416 -15.15 -51.45 -4.57
C THR A 416 -15.96 -50.29 -3.96
N GLY A 417 -16.41 -50.40 -2.71
CA GLY A 417 -17.04 -49.31 -1.96
C GLY A 417 -16.07 -48.22 -1.51
N SER A 418 -14.79 -48.52 -1.29
CA SER A 418 -13.78 -47.56 -0.79
C SER A 418 -13.57 -46.40 -1.76
N ALA A 419 -13.21 -46.70 -3.02
CA ALA A 419 -13.04 -45.71 -4.08
C ALA A 419 -14.33 -44.89 -4.34
N LYS A 420 -15.50 -45.52 -4.19
CA LYS A 420 -16.80 -44.83 -4.30
C LYS A 420 -17.02 -43.84 -3.15
N ARG A 421 -16.68 -44.22 -1.91
CA ARG A 421 -16.74 -43.34 -0.72
C ARG A 421 -15.80 -42.15 -0.88
N ILE A 422 -14.55 -42.40 -1.28
CA ILE A 422 -13.52 -41.37 -1.52
C ILE A 422 -13.96 -40.41 -2.63
N GLY A 423 -14.50 -40.91 -3.75
CA GLY A 423 -15.03 -40.10 -4.83
C GLY A 423 -16.23 -39.24 -4.40
N GLN A 424 -17.18 -39.80 -3.63
CA GLN A 424 -18.33 -39.06 -3.08
C GLN A 424 -17.89 -37.96 -2.10
N ALA A 425 -16.91 -38.25 -1.24
CA ALA A 425 -16.32 -37.27 -0.33
C ALA A 425 -15.63 -36.14 -1.11
N ALA A 426 -14.83 -36.48 -2.12
CA ALA A 426 -14.15 -35.50 -2.98
C ALA A 426 -15.12 -34.64 -3.80
N ASP A 427 -16.22 -35.20 -4.33
CA ASP A 427 -17.26 -34.42 -5.01
C ASP A 427 -17.99 -33.45 -4.06
N ARG A 428 -18.23 -33.85 -2.81
CA ARG A 428 -18.80 -32.97 -1.78
C ARG A 428 -17.81 -31.88 -1.36
N ALA A 429 -16.55 -32.23 -1.12
CA ALA A 429 -15.47 -31.28 -0.84
C ALA A 429 -15.28 -30.27 -1.98
N LYS A 430 -15.29 -30.72 -3.24
CA LYS A 430 -15.19 -29.86 -4.44
C LYS A 430 -16.31 -28.81 -4.49
N LYS A 431 -17.54 -29.17 -4.10
CA LYS A 431 -18.67 -28.21 -4.01
C LYS A 431 -18.46 -27.18 -2.90
N LEU A 432 -17.95 -27.58 -1.73
CA LEU A 432 -17.57 -26.67 -0.64
C LEU A 432 -16.43 -25.72 -1.05
N LEU A 433 -15.41 -26.24 -1.75
CA LEU A 433 -14.29 -25.43 -2.26
C LEU A 433 -14.69 -24.42 -3.34
N ALA A 434 -15.74 -24.71 -4.12
CA ALA A 434 -16.30 -23.80 -5.11
C ALA A 434 -17.22 -22.73 -4.50
N THR A 435 -17.74 -22.93 -3.28
CA THR A 435 -18.74 -22.06 -2.64
C THR A 435 -18.25 -21.53 -1.30
N ALA A 436 -18.42 -22.29 -0.21
CA ALA A 436 -18.08 -21.89 1.16
C ALA A 436 -16.64 -21.37 1.29
N ALA A 437 -15.66 -22.04 0.68
CA ALA A 437 -14.26 -21.60 0.77
C ALA A 437 -13.98 -20.27 0.05
N GLN A 438 -14.79 -19.88 -0.94
CA GLN A 438 -14.63 -18.61 -1.67
C GLN A 438 -15.31 -17.44 -0.98
N LEU A 439 -16.35 -17.74 -0.17
CA LEU A 439 -17.24 -16.74 0.41
C LEU A 439 -16.98 -16.52 1.91
N THR A 440 -16.26 -17.43 2.57
CA THR A 440 -15.67 -17.25 3.91
C THR A 440 -14.22 -16.73 3.84
N ASP A 441 -13.65 -16.35 4.99
CA ASP A 441 -12.25 -15.91 5.10
C ASP A 441 -11.22 -17.04 5.10
N ALA A 442 -11.59 -18.24 4.66
CA ALA A 442 -10.72 -19.41 4.63
C ALA A 442 -9.40 -19.15 3.90
N TYR A 443 -9.41 -18.38 2.80
CA TYR A 443 -8.21 -18.01 2.02
C TYR A 443 -7.29 -17.00 2.70
N PHE A 444 -7.76 -16.28 3.72
CA PHE A 444 -6.95 -15.33 4.48
C PHE A 444 -6.31 -15.98 5.71
N LEU A 445 -6.98 -16.98 6.27
CA LEU A 445 -6.59 -17.61 7.55
C LEU A 445 -5.82 -18.93 7.38
N TYR A 446 -6.02 -19.65 6.26
CA TYR A 446 -5.52 -21.01 6.09
C TYR A 446 -4.78 -21.22 4.76
N THR A 447 -3.83 -22.15 4.76
CA THR A 447 -3.13 -22.57 3.54
C THR A 447 -4.06 -23.41 2.64
N PRO A 448 -3.83 -23.45 1.31
CA PRO A 448 -4.62 -24.28 0.39
C PRO A 448 -4.68 -25.76 0.78
N SER A 449 -3.62 -26.28 1.41
CA SER A 449 -3.56 -27.65 1.94
C SER A 449 -4.53 -27.87 3.09
N GLN A 450 -4.57 -26.94 4.06
CA GLN A 450 -5.52 -26.99 5.17
C GLN A 450 -6.97 -26.84 4.68
N ILE A 451 -7.22 -25.95 3.71
CA ILE A 451 -8.58 -25.70 3.19
C ILE A 451 -9.15 -26.94 2.48
N TRP A 452 -8.37 -27.68 1.67
CA TRP A 452 -8.91 -28.90 1.03
C TRP A 452 -9.10 -30.04 2.02
N LEU A 453 -8.20 -30.20 3.01
CA LEU A 453 -8.35 -31.18 4.09
C LEU A 453 -9.59 -30.88 4.94
N ALA A 454 -9.84 -29.61 5.25
CA ALA A 454 -11.03 -29.16 5.95
C ALA A 454 -12.32 -29.43 5.14
N ALA A 455 -12.32 -29.13 3.85
CA ALA A 455 -13.46 -29.44 2.96
C ALA A 455 -13.72 -30.95 2.85
N MET A 456 -12.66 -31.78 2.85
CA MET A 456 -12.78 -33.24 2.95
C MET A 456 -13.30 -33.68 4.32
N MET A 457 -12.89 -33.03 5.41
CA MET A 457 -13.34 -33.38 6.77
C MET A 457 -14.82 -33.06 7.00
N VAL A 458 -15.34 -31.96 6.43
CA VAL A 458 -16.79 -31.67 6.38
C VAL A 458 -17.54 -32.67 5.48
N ALA A 459 -16.88 -33.20 4.45
CA ALA A 459 -17.48 -34.20 3.57
C ALA A 459 -17.55 -35.60 4.20
N ASP A 460 -16.45 -36.04 4.81
CA ASP A 460 -16.25 -37.34 5.45
C ASP A 460 -15.13 -37.24 6.52
N LYS A 461 -15.53 -37.06 7.78
CA LYS A 461 -14.62 -36.83 8.90
C LYS A 461 -13.70 -38.03 9.19
N GLU A 462 -14.28 -39.23 9.26
CA GLU A 462 -13.58 -40.48 9.60
C GLU A 462 -12.47 -40.78 8.56
N LEU A 463 -12.76 -40.58 7.27
CA LEU A 463 -11.77 -40.76 6.19
C LEU A 463 -10.55 -39.84 6.37
N VAL A 464 -10.77 -38.57 6.75
CA VAL A 464 -9.68 -37.60 6.95
C VAL A 464 -8.91 -37.86 8.24
N GLU A 465 -9.57 -38.26 9.32
CA GLU A 465 -8.90 -38.62 10.58
C GLU A 465 -7.93 -39.80 10.38
N ILE A 466 -8.35 -40.86 9.69
CA ILE A 466 -7.50 -42.01 9.36
C ILE A 466 -6.37 -41.61 8.40
N TYR A 467 -6.66 -40.82 7.36
CA TYR A 467 -5.64 -40.31 6.44
C TYR A 467 -4.58 -39.47 7.16
N LEU A 468 -4.99 -38.54 8.03
CA LEU A 468 -4.06 -37.71 8.81
C LEU A 468 -3.26 -38.56 9.79
N GLU A 469 -3.85 -39.56 10.43
CA GLU A 469 -3.12 -40.47 11.31
C GLU A 469 -2.03 -41.23 10.56
N GLN A 470 -2.34 -41.78 9.38
CA GLN A 470 -1.37 -42.47 8.53
C GLN A 470 -0.26 -41.52 8.03
N LYS A 471 -0.62 -40.33 7.52
CA LYS A 471 0.37 -39.35 7.01
C LYS A 471 1.26 -38.77 8.10
N LEU A 472 0.73 -38.59 9.32
CA LEU A 472 1.47 -38.02 10.46
C LEU A 472 2.18 -39.10 11.31
N SER A 473 1.97 -40.41 11.03
CA SER A 473 2.67 -41.52 11.70
C SER A 473 4.20 -41.49 11.55
N GLN A 474 4.69 -40.83 10.49
CA GLN A 474 6.12 -40.69 10.20
C GLN A 474 6.80 -39.56 10.97
N LEU A 475 6.05 -38.70 11.65
CA LEU A 475 6.63 -37.73 12.60
C LEU A 475 7.19 -38.52 13.79
N GLN A 476 8.38 -38.13 14.25
CA GLN A 476 9.02 -38.80 15.37
C GLN A 476 8.12 -38.77 16.62
N ALA A 477 8.04 -39.90 17.32
CA ALA A 477 7.34 -40.03 18.60
C ALA A 477 8.11 -39.34 19.75
N ASN A 478 8.35 -38.04 19.60
CA ASN A 478 8.83 -37.13 20.62
C ASN A 478 7.74 -36.10 20.92
N ASP A 479 7.80 -35.43 22.08
CA ASP A 479 6.77 -34.48 22.51
C ASP A 479 6.48 -33.40 21.47
N HIS A 480 7.51 -32.97 20.74
CA HIS A 480 7.38 -31.96 19.68
C HIS A 480 6.55 -32.46 18.48
N GLY A 481 6.74 -33.71 18.06
CA GLY A 481 5.95 -34.34 17.00
C GLY A 481 4.47 -34.46 17.36
N THR A 482 4.17 -34.80 18.62
CA THR A 482 2.80 -34.85 19.15
C THR A 482 2.15 -33.46 19.13
N VAL A 483 2.83 -32.42 19.63
CA VAL A 483 2.33 -31.03 19.61
C VAL A 483 2.08 -30.55 18.18
N ILE A 484 2.94 -30.91 17.21
CA ILE A 484 2.73 -30.59 15.80
C ILE A 484 1.49 -31.33 15.24
N LYS A 485 1.33 -32.63 15.53
CA LYS A 485 0.15 -33.43 15.11
C LYS A 485 -1.14 -32.79 15.63
N GLU A 486 -1.21 -32.47 16.92
CA GLU A 486 -2.36 -31.81 17.54
C GLU A 486 -2.66 -30.44 16.93
N LYS A 487 -1.64 -29.60 16.72
CA LYS A 487 -1.80 -28.28 16.10
C LYS A 487 -2.32 -28.37 14.65
N ILE A 488 -1.82 -29.32 13.86
CA ILE A 488 -2.30 -29.56 12.48
C ILE A 488 -3.77 -29.97 12.48
N VAL A 489 -4.14 -30.97 13.30
CA VAL A 489 -5.52 -31.46 13.38
C VAL A 489 -6.46 -30.36 13.87
N SER A 490 -6.10 -29.64 14.94
CA SER A 490 -6.86 -28.49 15.47
C SER A 490 -7.08 -27.41 14.40
N THR A 491 -6.04 -27.06 13.62
CA THR A 491 -6.14 -26.07 12.55
C THR A 491 -7.10 -26.51 11.43
N ILE A 492 -7.07 -27.79 11.05
CA ILE A 492 -7.97 -28.36 10.03
C ILE A 492 -9.42 -28.38 10.54
N VAL A 493 -9.65 -28.75 11.81
CA VAL A 493 -10.97 -28.74 12.45
C VAL A 493 -11.54 -27.31 12.54
N ALA A 494 -10.72 -26.31 12.91
CA ALA A 494 -11.14 -24.91 12.93
C ALA A 494 -11.52 -24.39 11.53
N CYS A 495 -10.74 -24.75 10.51
CA CYS A 495 -11.08 -24.44 9.12
C CYS A 495 -12.35 -25.18 8.66
N ALA A 496 -12.57 -26.43 9.08
CA ALA A 496 -13.76 -27.21 8.76
C ALA A 496 -15.03 -26.57 9.36
N ALA A 497 -14.96 -26.15 10.62
CA ALA A 497 -16.04 -25.41 11.28
C ALA A 497 -16.37 -24.09 10.57
N LEU A 498 -15.36 -23.34 10.11
CA LEU A 498 -15.57 -22.12 9.31
C LEU A 498 -16.31 -22.41 7.99
N LEU A 499 -15.92 -23.48 7.28
CA LEU A 499 -16.58 -23.88 6.03
C LEU A 499 -18.01 -24.40 6.26
N GLU A 500 -18.26 -25.10 7.38
CA GLU A 500 -19.57 -25.63 7.74
C GLU A 500 -20.52 -24.57 8.32
N ALA A 501 -20.00 -23.49 8.91
CA ALA A 501 -20.79 -22.35 9.38
C ALA A 501 -21.40 -21.54 8.23
N TYR A 502 -20.83 -21.58 7.03
CA TYR A 502 -21.32 -20.85 5.86
C TYR A 502 -22.77 -21.21 5.51
N ARG A 503 -23.60 -20.20 5.21
CA ARG A 503 -24.98 -20.35 4.73
C ARG A 503 -25.15 -19.53 3.46
N SER A 504 -25.89 -20.07 2.49
CA SER A 504 -26.13 -19.40 1.21
C SER A 504 -27.04 -18.17 1.40
N PRO A 505 -26.70 -16.97 0.90
CA PRO A 505 -27.56 -15.79 1.01
C PRO A 505 -28.90 -15.87 0.27
N ASN A 506 -29.12 -16.92 -0.54
CA ASN A 506 -30.29 -17.02 -1.42
C ASN A 506 -31.58 -17.48 -0.73
N ASP A 507 -31.48 -18.06 0.47
CA ASP A 507 -32.56 -18.83 1.11
C ASP A 507 -33.56 -17.97 1.91
N ASP A 508 -33.26 -16.69 2.18
CA ASP A 508 -34.09 -15.82 3.02
C ASP A 508 -34.69 -14.60 2.29
N ALA A 509 -36.01 -14.47 2.32
CA ALA A 509 -36.71 -13.27 1.87
C ALA A 509 -36.34 -12.02 2.70
N SER A 510 -35.97 -12.22 3.97
CA SER A 510 -35.49 -11.17 4.88
C SER A 510 -34.18 -10.54 4.36
N GLN A 511 -33.20 -11.36 3.98
CA GLN A 511 -31.90 -10.90 3.49
C GLN A 511 -32.02 -10.10 2.18
N ARG A 512 -32.96 -10.46 1.29
CA ARG A 512 -33.24 -9.68 0.07
C ARG A 512 -33.82 -8.29 0.37
N LYS A 513 -34.60 -8.14 1.44
CA LYS A 513 -35.12 -6.85 1.92
C LYS A 513 -34.01 -6.02 2.56
N GLU A 514 -33.14 -6.65 3.33
CA GLU A 514 -31.95 -6.02 3.93
C GLU A 514 -30.97 -5.51 2.86
N MET A 515 -30.61 -6.35 1.88
CA MET A 515 -29.73 -5.97 0.77
C MET A 515 -30.27 -4.78 -0.04
N ARG A 516 -31.60 -4.69 -0.22
CA ARG A 516 -32.25 -3.51 -0.85
C ARG A 516 -32.15 -2.25 0.03
N ARG A 517 -32.16 -2.37 1.35
CA ARG A 517 -31.93 -1.24 2.28
C ARG A 517 -30.47 -0.79 2.22
N ILE A 518 -29.53 -1.73 2.29
CA ILE A 518 -28.08 -1.49 2.21
C ILE A 518 -27.74 -0.81 0.87
N GLY A 519 -28.26 -1.31 -0.25
CA GLY A 519 -28.04 -0.72 -1.57
C GLY A 519 -28.53 0.74 -1.67
N LYS A 520 -29.71 1.05 -1.12
CA LYS A 520 -30.20 2.45 -1.04
C LYS A 520 -29.30 3.33 -0.19
N LYS A 521 -28.81 2.81 0.93
CA LYS A 521 -27.90 3.52 1.85
C LYS A 521 -26.56 3.82 1.18
N LEU A 522 -25.98 2.82 0.49
CA LEU A 522 -24.75 2.97 -0.29
C LEU A 522 -24.86 4.08 -1.35
N THR A 523 -25.98 4.18 -2.08
CA THR A 523 -26.19 5.26 -3.07
C THR A 523 -26.15 6.67 -2.46
N VAL A 524 -26.50 6.82 -1.18
CA VAL A 524 -26.50 8.12 -0.48
C VAL A 524 -25.13 8.46 0.12
N CYS A 525 -24.36 7.45 0.56
CA CYS A 525 -23.07 7.65 1.22
C CYS A 525 -21.84 7.37 0.33
N GLN A 526 -22.02 7.22 -0.98
CA GLN A 526 -20.92 7.00 -1.93
C GLN A 526 -20.08 8.28 -2.14
N ASP A 527 -18.77 8.14 -2.29
CA ASP A 527 -17.85 9.23 -2.64
C ASP A 527 -18.22 9.84 -4.02
N PRO A 528 -18.69 11.10 -4.08
CA PRO A 528 -19.17 11.69 -5.33
C PRO A 528 -18.03 11.98 -6.33
N GLU A 529 -16.79 12.17 -5.86
CA GLU A 529 -15.65 12.43 -6.75
C GLU A 529 -15.14 11.14 -7.42
N LYS A 530 -15.43 9.98 -6.84
CA LYS A 530 -15.00 8.66 -7.33
C LYS A 530 -16.14 7.78 -7.85
N LEU A 531 -17.33 8.36 -7.97
CA LEU A 531 -18.53 7.66 -8.44
C LEU A 531 -18.40 7.16 -9.88
N ASP A 532 -17.64 7.87 -10.73
CA ASP A 532 -17.27 7.43 -12.08
C ASP A 532 -15.75 7.28 -12.22
N ILE A 533 -15.26 6.04 -12.04
CA ILE A 533 -13.84 5.69 -12.21
C ILE A 533 -13.35 5.97 -13.65
N VAL A 534 -14.23 5.87 -14.66
CA VAL A 534 -13.88 6.15 -16.06
C VAL A 534 -13.68 7.65 -16.27
N ALA A 535 -14.55 8.50 -15.72
CA ALA A 535 -14.36 9.95 -15.75
C ALA A 535 -13.08 10.37 -15.02
N VAL A 536 -12.80 9.81 -13.83
CA VAL A 536 -11.56 10.08 -13.08
C VAL A 536 -10.31 9.63 -13.86
N ALA A 537 -10.36 8.46 -14.50
CA ALA A 537 -9.26 7.96 -15.33
C ALA A 537 -9.06 8.83 -16.59
N ARG A 538 -10.15 9.26 -17.24
CA ARG A 538 -10.11 10.17 -18.40
C ARG A 538 -9.59 11.56 -18.01
N ALA A 539 -9.99 12.09 -16.86
CA ALA A 539 -9.48 13.36 -16.33
C ALA A 539 -7.97 13.29 -16.08
N LYS A 540 -7.49 12.29 -15.35
CA LYS A 540 -6.04 12.06 -15.14
C LYS A 540 -5.26 11.86 -16.44
N ALA A 541 -5.86 11.17 -17.42
CA ALA A 541 -5.25 10.99 -18.74
C ALA A 541 -5.23 12.29 -19.57
N ALA A 542 -6.25 13.15 -19.44
CA ALA A 542 -6.29 14.48 -20.05
C ALA A 542 -5.27 15.41 -19.41
N GLU A 543 -5.21 15.50 -18.08
CA GLU A 543 -4.19 16.24 -17.32
C GLU A 543 -2.76 15.83 -17.71
N LYS A 544 -2.53 14.52 -17.90
CA LYS A 544 -1.24 14.01 -18.39
C LYS A 544 -0.95 14.47 -19.82
N ARG A 545 -1.91 14.37 -20.75
CA ARG A 545 -1.75 14.79 -22.16
C ARG A 545 -1.57 16.31 -22.31
N GLU A 546 -2.31 17.10 -21.55
CA GLU A 546 -2.15 18.56 -21.51
C GLU A 546 -0.81 18.96 -20.88
N GLY A 547 -0.35 18.20 -19.87
CA GLY A 547 1.01 18.30 -19.32
C GLY A 547 2.13 17.97 -20.32
N GLU A 548 1.86 17.11 -21.31
CA GLU A 548 2.79 16.71 -22.38
C GLU A 548 2.79 17.68 -23.59
N GLY A 549 1.89 18.68 -23.62
CA GLY A 549 1.77 19.66 -24.72
C GLY A 549 3.02 20.53 -24.98
N SER A 550 3.98 20.52 -24.06
CA SER A 550 5.31 21.14 -24.20
C SER A 550 6.27 20.33 -25.10
N ASP A 551 6.12 19.00 -25.12
CA ASP A 551 7.19 18.12 -25.58
C ASP A 551 6.96 17.57 -26.99
N THR A 552 5.73 17.62 -27.51
CA THR A 552 5.45 17.36 -28.93
C THR A 552 6.07 18.45 -29.83
N GLU A 553 6.00 19.73 -29.44
CA GLU A 553 6.64 20.83 -30.17
C GLU A 553 8.17 20.74 -30.09
N LYS A 554 8.73 20.35 -28.94
CA LYS A 554 10.17 20.07 -28.79
C LYS A 554 10.59 18.83 -29.58
N ALA A 555 9.79 17.78 -29.66
CA ALA A 555 10.08 16.59 -30.45
C ALA A 555 10.01 16.88 -31.96
N LEU A 556 9.08 17.73 -32.41
CA LEU A 556 9.04 18.26 -33.78
C LEU A 556 10.27 19.13 -34.09
N LYS A 557 10.63 20.07 -33.19
CA LYS A 557 11.86 20.86 -33.33
C LYS A 557 13.12 19.99 -33.30
N LYS A 558 13.21 18.99 -32.42
CA LYS A 558 14.34 18.04 -32.34
C LYS A 558 14.43 17.16 -33.58
N ARG A 559 13.33 16.61 -34.08
CA ARG A 559 13.30 15.84 -35.34
C ARG A 559 13.65 16.70 -36.56
N LYS A 560 13.24 17.97 -36.58
CA LYS A 560 13.64 18.92 -37.62
C LYS A 560 15.14 19.22 -37.56
N LEU A 561 15.68 19.46 -36.36
CA LEU A 561 17.10 19.68 -36.12
C LEU A 561 17.97 18.44 -36.44
N GLU A 562 17.48 17.23 -36.12
CA GLU A 562 18.13 15.97 -36.47
C GLU A 562 18.09 15.71 -37.99
N ARG A 563 17.03 16.13 -38.69
CA ARG A 563 16.95 16.07 -40.14
C ARG A 563 17.91 17.06 -40.81
N GLU A 564 17.94 18.31 -40.38
CA GLU A 564 18.88 19.34 -40.85
C GLU A 564 20.35 18.99 -40.53
N ARG A 565 20.59 18.15 -39.51
CA ARG A 565 21.91 17.60 -39.18
C ARG A 565 22.28 16.37 -40.01
N ARG A 566 21.32 15.45 -40.27
CA ARG A 566 21.47 14.34 -41.22
C ARG A 566 21.70 14.80 -42.66
N GLU A 567 21.19 15.96 -43.04
CA GLU A 567 21.43 16.57 -44.36
C GLU A 567 22.82 17.28 -44.44
N LYS A 568 23.58 17.35 -43.34
CA LYS A 568 24.95 17.93 -43.29
C LYS A 568 26.07 16.92 -43.05
N ASP A 569 25.82 15.87 -42.27
CA ASP A 569 26.80 14.81 -42.02
C ASP A 569 26.70 13.77 -43.14
N GLY A 570 27.55 13.92 -44.16
CA GLY A 570 27.58 13.06 -45.34
C GLY A 570 27.98 11.62 -45.03
N ASP A 571 27.11 10.69 -45.44
CA ASP A 571 27.32 9.28 -45.76
C ASP A 571 28.36 8.48 -44.93
N VAL A 572 27.86 7.68 -43.98
CA VAL A 572 28.64 6.69 -43.20
C VAL A 572 28.34 5.24 -43.64
N PHE A 573 27.33 5.03 -44.48
CA PHE A 573 26.95 3.72 -45.02
C PHE A 573 26.48 3.92 -46.46
N GLY A 574 27.39 3.61 -47.40
CA GLY A 574 27.28 3.92 -48.82
C GLY A 574 26.07 3.29 -49.54
N PRO A 575 25.97 3.50 -50.86
CA PRO A 575 24.70 3.46 -51.59
C PRO A 575 23.97 2.13 -51.49
N GLU A 576 22.65 2.22 -51.32
CA GLU A 576 21.75 1.06 -51.20
C GLU A 576 21.86 0.12 -52.40
N LEU A 577 21.85 -1.18 -52.12
CA LEU A 577 21.81 -2.23 -53.15
C LEU A 577 20.47 -2.17 -53.88
N LYS A 578 20.50 -2.19 -55.22
CA LYS A 578 19.29 -2.22 -56.04
C LYS A 578 18.48 -3.48 -55.80
N ASP A 579 17.16 -3.32 -55.72
CA ASP A 579 16.20 -4.42 -55.74
C ASP A 579 16.44 -5.34 -56.96
N ILE A 580 16.59 -6.64 -56.69
CA ILE A 580 16.57 -7.68 -57.71
C ILE A 580 15.12 -8.14 -57.86
N GLN A 581 14.46 -7.72 -58.93
CA GLN A 581 13.20 -8.33 -59.37
C GLN A 581 13.47 -9.60 -60.19
N SER A 582 13.24 -10.77 -59.61
CA SER A 582 12.44 -11.89 -60.19
C SER A 582 12.39 -13.09 -59.24
#